data_AF-A0A832FQ21-F1
#
_entry.id   AF-A0A832FQ21-F1
#
_cell.length_a   1.000
_cell.length_b   1.000
_cell.length_c   1.000
_cell.angle_alpha   90.00
_cell.angle_beta   90.00
_cell.angle_gamma   90.00
#
_symmetry.space_group_name_H-M   'P 1'
#
loop_
_entity.id
_entity.type
_entity.pdbx_description
1 polymer ?
#
loop_
_entity_poly.entity_id
_entity_poly.type
_entity_poly.pdbx_seq_one_letter_code
_entity_poly.pdbx_strand_id
1 'polypeptide(L)'
;VRDVAGRRVGTLASVGGGSGPRIGRYVVNLADLESVGVGAIERAMREAQVILIDEIGPMELLSRRFVDAVFAALDSPKPVLATIHVRAGETDVGRRILSRSDVKLYTITLEVRERLPYELAKTIASLVSGG
;
A
#
# COMPACT_ATOMS: atom_id res chain seq x y z
N VAL A 1 -5.86 -8.76 5.08
CA VAL A 1 -4.47 -8.46 4.66
C VAL A 1 -3.88 -9.69 4.01
N ARG A 2 -3.22 -9.54 2.87
CA ARG A 2 -2.66 -10.67 2.13
C ARG A 2 -1.25 -10.35 1.66
N ASP A 3 -0.36 -11.30 1.87
CA ASP A 3 0.97 -11.34 1.31
C ASP A 3 0.99 -12.37 0.17
N VAL A 4 1.07 -11.87 -1.07
CA VAL A 4 1.00 -12.72 -2.26
C VAL A 4 2.27 -13.57 -2.43
N ALA A 5 3.45 -12.96 -2.30
CA ALA A 5 4.71 -13.65 -2.50
C ALA A 5 5.01 -14.65 -1.38
N GLY A 6 4.72 -14.28 -0.13
CA GLY A 6 4.94 -15.13 1.04
C GLY A 6 3.79 -16.09 1.34
N ARG A 7 2.69 -16.03 0.57
CA ARG A 7 1.48 -16.85 0.73
C ARG A 7 0.88 -16.80 2.14
N ARG A 8 0.90 -15.63 2.77
CA ARG A 8 0.30 -15.41 4.10
C ARG A 8 -0.99 -14.61 3.97
N VAL A 9 -1.94 -14.91 4.85
CA VAL A 9 -3.24 -14.22 4.91
C VAL A 9 -3.54 -13.93 6.38
N GLY A 10 -4.05 -12.73 6.64
CA GLY A 10 -4.58 -12.31 7.92
C GLY A 10 -5.85 -11.49 7.74
N THR A 11 -6.62 -11.31 8.80
CA THR A 11 -7.83 -10.50 8.82
C THR A 11 -7.46 -9.04 9.02
N LEU A 12 -7.86 -8.15 8.10
CA LEU A 12 -7.61 -6.70 8.28
C LEU A 12 -8.54 -6.12 9.36
N ALA A 13 -9.83 -6.46 9.28
CA ALA A 13 -10.82 -5.98 10.21
C ALA A 13 -11.99 -6.95 10.29
N SER A 14 -12.71 -6.90 11.40
CA SER A 14 -13.93 -7.69 11.64
C SER A 14 -15.06 -6.78 12.14
N VAL A 15 -16.30 -7.20 11.90
CA VAL A 15 -17.49 -6.54 12.45
C VAL A 15 -17.78 -7.18 13.81
N GLY A 16 -17.90 -6.37 14.86
CA GLY A 16 -18.29 -6.85 16.19
C GLY A 16 -17.44 -6.29 17.33
N GLY A 17 -17.35 -7.07 18.41
CA GLY A 17 -16.59 -6.76 19.62
C GLY A 17 -15.08 -6.96 19.44
N GLY A 18 -14.30 -6.12 20.11
CA GLY A 18 -12.84 -6.11 20.11
C GLY A 18 -12.32 -4.76 20.62
N SER A 19 -11.11 -4.74 21.18
CA SER A 19 -10.48 -3.54 21.76
C SER A 19 -9.59 -2.77 20.78
N GLY A 20 -9.49 -3.21 19.53
CA GLY A 20 -8.71 -2.55 18.49
C GLY A 20 -9.33 -1.21 18.04
N PRO A 21 -8.56 -0.38 17.31
CA PRO A 21 -9.06 0.86 16.76
C PRO A 21 -10.19 0.59 15.76
N ARG A 22 -11.10 1.56 15.63
CA ARG A 22 -12.35 1.39 14.88
C ARG A 22 -12.47 2.37 13.71
N ILE A 23 -12.96 1.86 12.58
CA ILE A 23 -13.45 2.66 11.44
C ILE A 23 -14.90 2.25 11.19
N GLY A 24 -15.84 3.11 11.59
CA GLY A 24 -17.27 2.79 11.59
C GLY A 24 -17.58 1.53 12.42
N ARG A 25 -18.17 0.51 11.76
CA ARG A 25 -18.53 -0.76 12.41
C ARG A 25 -17.37 -1.75 12.54
N TYR A 26 -16.22 -1.48 11.91
CA TYR A 26 -15.10 -2.40 11.81
C TYR A 26 -14.09 -2.15 12.92
N VAL A 27 -13.66 -3.22 13.60
CA VAL A 27 -12.49 -3.25 14.48
C VAL A 27 -11.30 -3.70 13.66
N VAL A 28 -10.25 -2.88 13.57
CA VAL A 28 -9.05 -3.18 12.79
C VAL A 28 -8.12 -4.07 13.59
N ASN A 29 -7.69 -5.18 13.00
CA ASN A 29 -6.69 -6.08 13.54
C ASN A 29 -5.29 -5.62 13.10
N LEU A 30 -4.69 -4.76 13.92
CA LEU A 30 -3.33 -4.26 13.69
C LEU A 30 -2.28 -5.38 13.73
N ALA A 31 -2.49 -6.44 14.52
CA ALA A 31 -1.53 -7.53 14.64
C ALA A 31 -1.38 -8.31 13.32
N ASP A 32 -2.49 -8.59 12.63
CA ASP A 32 -2.48 -9.23 11.32
C ASP A 32 -1.95 -8.29 10.23
N LEU A 33 -2.32 -7.02 10.29
CA LEU A 33 -1.79 -5.99 9.38
C LEU A 33 -0.26 -5.89 9.48
N GLU A 34 0.28 -5.86 10.69
CA GLU A 34 1.72 -5.75 10.89
C GLU A 34 2.44 -7.07 10.60
N SER A 35 1.93 -8.18 11.11
CA SER A 35 2.62 -9.46 10.92
C SER A 35 2.59 -9.96 9.47
N VAL A 36 1.55 -9.63 8.70
CA VAL A 36 1.39 -10.04 7.29
C VAL A 36 1.74 -8.90 6.33
N GLY A 37 1.08 -7.75 6.47
CA GLY A 37 1.23 -6.62 5.54
C GLY A 37 2.58 -5.94 5.65
N VAL A 38 2.95 -5.49 6.86
CA VAL A 38 4.28 -4.88 7.08
C VAL A 38 5.40 -5.88 6.78
N GLY A 39 5.26 -7.13 7.24
CA GLY A 39 6.20 -8.19 6.90
C GLY A 39 6.37 -8.42 5.39
N ALA A 40 5.30 -8.27 4.60
CA ALA A 40 5.38 -8.38 3.15
C ALA A 40 6.13 -7.20 2.52
N ILE A 41 5.88 -5.97 2.98
CA ILE A 41 6.58 -4.75 2.51
C ILE A 41 8.08 -4.87 2.82
N GLU A 42 8.42 -5.19 4.07
CA GLU A 42 9.80 -5.37 4.52
C GLU A 42 10.53 -6.45 3.71
N ARG A 43 9.88 -7.57 3.43
CA ARG A 43 10.45 -8.64 2.61
C ARG A 43 10.62 -8.22 1.15
N ALA A 44 9.63 -7.56 0.56
CA ALA A 44 9.70 -7.07 -0.82
C ALA A 44 10.85 -6.07 -1.00
N MET A 45 11.07 -5.18 -0.03
CA MET A 45 12.23 -4.28 0.00
C MET A 45 13.57 -5.03 -0.06
N ARG A 46 13.67 -6.25 0.46
CA ARG A 46 14.90 -7.07 0.37
C ARG A 46 14.96 -7.91 -0.90
N GLU A 47 13.86 -8.59 -1.23
CA GLU A 47 13.90 -9.74 -2.16
C GLU A 47 13.23 -9.48 -3.51
N ALA A 48 12.28 -8.54 -3.59
CA ALA A 48 11.50 -8.31 -4.81
C ALA A 48 12.15 -7.26 -5.72
N GLN A 49 11.83 -7.29 -7.01
CA GLN A 49 12.21 -6.22 -7.94
C GLN A 49 11.22 -5.04 -7.92
N VAL A 50 9.98 -5.29 -7.49
CA VAL A 50 8.88 -4.31 -7.44
C VAL A 50 8.09 -4.54 -6.16
N ILE A 51 7.64 -3.46 -5.54
CA ILE A 51 6.79 -3.49 -4.34
C ILE A 51 5.36 -3.09 -4.73
N LEU A 52 4.39 -3.94 -4.39
CA LEU A 52 2.97 -3.69 -4.61
C LEU A 52 2.24 -3.49 -3.28
N ILE A 53 1.47 -2.41 -3.15
CA ILE A 53 0.68 -2.11 -1.95
C ILE A 53 -0.76 -1.81 -2.36
N ASP A 54 -1.69 -2.69 -2.00
CA ASP A 54 -3.13 -2.53 -2.25
C ASP A 54 -3.90 -2.77 -0.94
N GLU A 55 -4.32 -1.76 -0.18
CA GLU A 55 -4.29 -0.30 -0.39
C GLU A 55 -3.53 0.46 0.70
N ILE A 56 -3.28 1.76 0.49
CA ILE A 56 -2.94 2.74 1.53
C ILE A 56 -4.23 3.48 1.91
N GLY A 57 -4.93 2.96 2.92
CA GLY A 57 -6.27 3.39 3.29
C GLY A 57 -6.44 3.75 4.77
N PRO A 58 -7.64 4.25 5.14
CA PRO A 58 -7.91 4.69 6.51
C PRO A 58 -7.70 3.61 7.58
N MET A 59 -7.89 2.33 7.24
CA MET A 59 -7.68 1.24 8.18
C MET A 59 -6.19 0.96 8.42
N GLU A 60 -5.40 0.95 7.35
CA GLU A 60 -3.97 0.66 7.40
C GLU A 60 -3.19 1.79 8.08
N LEU A 61 -3.61 3.05 7.86
CA LEU A 61 -3.01 4.23 8.47
C LEU A 61 -3.16 4.29 10.01
N LEU A 62 -3.96 3.41 10.61
CA LEU A 62 -4.03 3.24 12.07
C LEU A 62 -2.80 2.53 12.65
N SER A 63 -2.03 1.79 11.84
CA SER A 63 -0.75 1.20 12.25
C SER A 63 0.40 2.14 11.92
N ARG A 64 1.11 2.61 12.95
CA ARG A 64 2.37 3.37 12.75
C ARG A 64 3.41 2.56 12.00
N ARG A 65 3.53 1.26 12.29
CA ARG A 65 4.47 0.38 11.60
C ARG A 65 4.15 0.22 10.12
N PHE A 66 2.87 0.21 9.75
CA PHE A 66 2.48 0.24 8.35
C PHE A 66 2.90 1.54 7.67
N VAL A 67 2.62 2.69 8.30
CA VAL A 67 3.04 4.00 7.78
C VAL A 67 4.56 4.05 7.59
N ASP A 68 5.33 3.63 8.59
CA ASP A 68 6.79 3.61 8.54
C ASP A 68 7.31 2.70 7.42
N ALA A 69 6.71 1.52 7.26
CA ALA A 69 7.07 0.58 6.19
C ALA A 69 6.75 1.12 4.79
N VAL A 70 5.62 1.83 4.62
CA VAL A 70 5.29 2.49 3.35
C VAL A 70 6.32 3.56 3.00
N PHE A 71 6.70 4.41 3.95
CA PHE A 71 7.73 5.43 3.68
C PHE A 71 9.10 4.79 3.41
N ALA A 72 9.49 3.76 4.17
CA ALA A 72 10.72 3.02 3.90
C ALA A 72 10.72 2.40 2.49
N ALA A 73 9.58 1.89 2.01
CA ALA A 73 9.44 1.36 0.66
C ALA A 73 9.56 2.47 -0.40
N LEU A 74 8.90 3.61 -0.18
CA LEU A 74 8.97 4.77 -1.08
C LEU A 74 10.38 5.40 -1.13
N ASP A 75 11.14 5.33 -0.03
CA ASP A 75 12.52 5.81 0.05
C ASP A 75 13.55 4.77 -0.45
N SER A 76 13.08 3.56 -0.78
CA SER A 76 13.93 2.52 -1.36
C SER A 76 14.18 2.76 -2.85
N PRO A 77 15.27 2.23 -3.44
CA PRO A 77 15.52 2.36 -4.88
C PRO A 77 14.58 1.50 -5.73
N LYS A 78 13.66 0.74 -5.13
CA LYS A 78 12.79 -0.20 -5.84
C LYS A 78 11.51 0.51 -6.29
N PRO A 79 11.02 0.25 -7.52
CA PRO A 79 9.72 0.75 -7.95
C PRO A 79 8.59 0.30 -7.02
N VAL A 80 7.77 1.26 -6.60
CA VAL A 80 6.56 1.01 -5.80
C VAL A 80 5.34 1.33 -6.65
N LEU A 81 4.42 0.37 -6.75
CA LEU A 81 3.06 0.61 -7.25
C LEU A 81 2.09 0.42 -6.09
N ALA A 82 1.36 1.48 -5.77
CA ALA A 82 0.39 1.47 -4.67
C ALA A 82 -0.96 2.05 -5.11
N THR A 83 -2.04 1.53 -4.54
CA THR A 83 -3.33 2.21 -4.52
C THR A 83 -3.42 3.04 -3.24
N ILE A 84 -3.98 4.24 -3.35
CA ILE A 84 -4.14 5.16 -2.22
C ILE A 84 -5.58 5.66 -2.20
N HIS A 85 -6.19 5.68 -1.01
CA HIS A 85 -7.58 6.07 -0.86
C HIS A 85 -7.81 7.51 -1.39
N VAL A 86 -8.94 7.76 -2.06
CA VAL A 86 -9.24 9.05 -2.73
C VAL A 86 -9.20 10.26 -1.77
N ARG A 87 -9.52 10.03 -0.49
CA ARG A 87 -9.45 11.04 0.58
C ARG A 87 -8.09 11.14 1.28
N ALA A 88 -7.04 10.52 0.76
CA ALA A 88 -5.73 10.52 1.43
C ALA A 88 -5.17 11.94 1.64
N GLY A 89 -5.51 12.89 0.78
CA GLY A 89 -5.16 14.31 0.94
C GLY A 89 -5.75 14.99 2.19
N GLU A 90 -6.71 14.36 2.88
CA GLU A 90 -7.26 14.83 4.15
C GLU A 90 -6.37 14.42 5.35
N THR A 91 -5.40 13.52 5.15
CA THR A 91 -4.49 13.02 6.19
C THR A 91 -3.07 13.55 5.98
N ASP A 92 -2.31 13.75 7.05
CA ASP A 92 -0.91 14.18 6.95
C ASP A 92 -0.05 13.16 6.19
N VAL A 93 -0.26 11.87 6.44
CA VAL A 93 0.46 10.79 5.74
C VAL A 93 0.16 10.82 4.24
N GLY A 94 -1.12 10.89 3.86
CA GLY A 94 -1.49 10.94 2.45
C GLY A 94 -1.00 12.20 1.76
N ARG A 95 -1.07 13.38 2.40
CA ARG A 95 -0.47 14.61 1.84
C ARG A 95 1.03 14.47 1.59
N ARG A 96 1.77 13.89 2.54
CA ARG A 96 3.20 13.63 2.39
C ARG A 96 3.48 12.74 1.17
N ILE A 97 2.76 11.64 1.03
CA ILE A 97 2.90 10.73 -0.14
C ILE A 97 2.58 11.47 -1.44
N LEU A 98 1.46 12.20 -1.50
CA LEU A 98 0.99 12.89 -2.70
C LEU A 98 1.88 14.09 -3.09
N SER A 99 2.62 14.66 -2.14
CA SER A 99 3.54 15.79 -2.39
C SER A 99 4.92 15.38 -2.90
N ARG A 100 5.20 14.08 -2.95
CA ARG A 100 6.51 13.59 -3.40
C ARG A 100 6.72 13.84 -4.89
N SER A 101 7.86 14.40 -5.25
CA SER A 101 8.22 14.68 -6.65
C SER A 101 8.52 13.43 -7.48
N ASP A 102 8.84 12.31 -6.82
CA ASP A 102 9.10 11.02 -7.46
C ASP A 102 7.84 10.14 -7.56
N VAL A 103 6.67 10.65 -7.14
CA VAL A 103 5.38 9.94 -7.26
C VAL A 103 4.65 10.42 -8.51
N LYS A 104 4.27 9.45 -9.35
CA LYS A 104 3.33 9.67 -10.46
C LYS A 104 1.93 9.21 -10.06
N LEU A 105 1.00 10.15 -9.91
CA LEU A 105 -0.37 9.89 -9.51
C LEU A 105 -1.26 9.62 -10.74
N TYR A 106 -2.06 8.56 -10.66
CA TYR A 106 -3.09 8.25 -11.65
C TYR A 106 -4.46 8.22 -10.97
N THR A 107 -5.34 9.13 -11.36
CA THR A 107 -6.75 9.10 -10.94
C THR A 107 -7.52 8.17 -11.86
N ILE A 108 -8.07 7.08 -11.33
CA ILE A 108 -8.84 6.12 -12.12
C ILE A 108 -10.22 6.71 -12.44
N THR A 109 -10.47 6.91 -13.72
CA THR A 109 -11.78 7.21 -14.31
C THR A 109 -12.22 6.04 -15.20
N LEU A 110 -13.49 6.02 -15.64
CA LEU A 110 -14.00 4.97 -16.52
C LEU A 110 -13.23 4.89 -17.84
N GLU A 111 -12.78 6.03 -18.34
CA GLU A 111 -12.09 6.18 -19.62
C GLU A 111 -10.66 5.62 -19.58
N VAL A 112 -10.00 5.67 -18.42
CA VAL A 112 -8.59 5.25 -18.28
C VAL A 112 -8.44 3.84 -17.69
N ARG A 113 -9.49 3.33 -17.04
CA ARG A 113 -9.47 2.05 -16.30
C ARG A 113 -8.95 0.88 -17.14
N GLU A 114 -9.39 0.76 -18.39
CA GLU A 114 -9.05 -0.39 -19.24
C GLU A 114 -7.61 -0.34 -19.77
N ARG A 115 -7.06 0.87 -20.01
CA ARG A 115 -5.70 1.03 -20.53
C ARG A 115 -4.62 1.09 -19.44
N LEU A 116 -5.00 1.54 -18.24
CA LEU A 116 -4.05 1.81 -17.16
C LEU A 116 -3.22 0.58 -16.74
N PRO A 117 -3.76 -0.65 -16.64
CA PRO A 117 -2.96 -1.82 -16.29
C PRO A 117 -1.80 -2.06 -17.28
N TYR A 118 -2.03 -1.89 -18.57
CA TYR A 118 -1.00 -2.06 -19.60
C TYR A 118 0.06 -0.97 -19.52
N GLU A 119 -0.36 0.29 -19.34
CA GLU A 119 0.56 1.43 -19.19
C GLU A 119 1.45 1.26 -17.95
N LEU A 120 0.85 0.92 -16.80
CA LEU A 120 1.58 0.70 -15.55
C LEU A 120 2.56 -0.47 -15.67
N ALA A 121 2.14 -1.60 -16.25
CA ALA A 121 3.01 -2.74 -16.46
C ALA A 121 4.23 -2.38 -17.33
N LYS A 122 4.02 -1.61 -18.41
CA LYS A 122 5.10 -1.14 -19.28
C LYS A 122 6.05 -0.20 -18.54
N THR A 123 5.53 0.77 -17.78
CA THR A 123 6.35 1.68 -16.97
C THR A 123 7.19 0.91 -15.95
N ILE A 124 6.58 0.00 -15.21
CA ILE A 124 7.29 -0.80 -14.20
C ILE A 124 8.37 -1.68 -14.86
N ALA A 125 8.06 -2.35 -15.98
CA ALA A 125 9.02 -3.17 -16.70
C ALA A 125 10.25 -2.35 -17.16
N SER A 126 10.04 -1.10 -17.60
CA SER A 126 11.16 -0.21 -17.95
C SER A 126 12.02 0.21 -16.77
N LEU A 127 11.41 0.41 -15.59
CA LEU A 127 12.15 0.76 -14.37
C LEU A 127 12.97 -0.41 -13.84
N VAL A 128 12.48 -1.64 -13.99
CA VAL A 128 13.18 -2.85 -13.54
C VAL A 128 14.28 -3.29 -14.51
N SER A 129 14.08 -3.08 -15.82
CA SER A 129 15.06 -3.49 -16.85
C SER A 129 16.22 -2.50 -17.03
N GLY A 130 16.08 -1.28 -16.50
CA GLY A 130 17.07 -0.21 -16.62
C GLY A 130 18.03 -0.08 -15.43
N GLY A 131 17.94 -0.99 -14.45
CA GLY A 131 18.76 -1.03 -13.23
C GLY A 131 19.72 -2.19 -13.19
#